data_AF-A0A0R1RUV3-F1
#
_entry.id   AF-A0A0R1RUV3-F1
#
_cell.length_a   1.000
_cell.length_b   1.000
_cell.length_c   1.000
_cell.angle_alpha   90.00
_cell.angle_beta   90.00
_cell.angle_gamma   90.00
#
_symmetry.space_group_name_H-M   'P 1'
#
loop_
_entity.id
_entity.type
_entity.pdbx_description
1 polymer ?
#
loop_
_entity_poly.entity_id
_entity_poly.type
_entity_poly.pdbx_seq_one_letter_code
_entity_poly.pdbx_strand_id
1 'polypeptide(L)'
;MANEDLSPAIQSLLAEVQDHYPQQIKIRVANEASGFLKHDQAQRVMNDDGSLAILLADQTAADYSLSHELLHLLLLSTGFPQVLTEVTTQDAQLDEQLIATGMTLYNAAVHVIIQKEQVAHGFVDTEAQQAYLAGFRDNLTPERDDPENRWLIYRILTILDALVFFEGGNQQLLQQWATDYPQALPQAQVLYKVLQRKTIDSPFALRRAVVNLWTAFDQILETLGFAATNVQQLLTLTPVLSERQLRLEVRQVYDVLHSDHLLANDTNEMAYVGIGKSDQQNAFVLSVAAKDATPEYFQKIYDQTVQEFLQSIEMPYSMR
;
A
#
# COMPACT_ATOMS: atom_id res chain seq x y z
N MET A 1 -16.97 22.88 2.52
CA MET A 1 -15.91 23.67 3.20
C MET A 1 -14.95 24.26 2.18
N ALA A 2 -14.50 25.52 2.32
CA ALA A 2 -13.43 26.10 1.49
C ALA A 2 -12.05 25.95 2.19
N ASN A 3 -10.92 26.08 1.46
CA ASN A 3 -9.58 25.91 2.04
C ASN A 3 -9.31 26.79 3.28
N GLU A 4 -9.98 27.95 3.40
CA GLU A 4 -9.82 28.90 4.51
C GLU A 4 -10.48 28.43 5.82
N ASP A 5 -11.38 27.44 5.75
CA ASP A 5 -12.09 26.88 6.92
C ASP A 5 -11.35 25.68 7.54
N LEU A 6 -10.21 25.27 6.96
CA LEU A 6 -9.41 24.14 7.45
C LEU A 6 -8.71 24.50 8.77
N SER A 7 -8.50 23.53 9.65
CA SER A 7 -7.77 23.78 10.90
C SER A 7 -6.31 24.22 10.60
N PRO A 8 -5.69 25.00 11.50
CA PRO A 8 -4.30 25.44 11.30
C PRO A 8 -3.31 24.28 11.10
N ALA A 9 -3.56 23.13 11.74
CA ALA A 9 -2.72 21.94 11.59
C ALA A 9 -2.84 21.34 10.18
N ILE A 10 -4.05 21.27 9.61
CA ILE A 10 -4.26 20.83 8.22
C ILE A 10 -3.68 21.82 7.22
N GLN A 11 -3.81 23.13 7.46
CA GLN A 11 -3.19 24.14 6.60
C GLN A 11 -1.66 24.00 6.57
N SER A 12 -1.03 23.72 7.72
CA SER A 12 0.40 23.47 7.81
C SER A 12 0.83 22.22 7.04
N LEU A 13 0.09 21.11 7.21
CA LEU A 13 0.37 19.86 6.49
C LEU A 13 0.16 20.03 4.98
N LEU A 14 -0.89 20.73 4.56
CA LEU A 14 -1.14 21.02 3.15
C LEU A 14 0.01 21.82 2.53
N ALA A 15 0.55 22.81 3.25
CA ALA A 15 1.70 23.58 2.79
C ALA A 15 2.94 22.69 2.61
N GLU A 16 3.21 21.80 3.56
CA GLU A 16 4.31 20.82 3.46
C GLU A 16 4.16 19.90 2.26
N VAL A 17 2.96 19.35 2.02
CA VAL A 17 2.71 18.53 0.82
C VAL A 17 2.92 19.37 -0.46
N GLN A 18 2.46 20.62 -0.47
CA GLN A 18 2.56 21.50 -1.63
C GLN A 18 4.01 21.87 -1.97
N ASP A 19 4.93 21.87 -1.00
CA ASP A 19 6.38 22.08 -1.23
C ASP A 19 7.02 20.94 -2.02
N HIS A 20 6.46 19.73 -1.94
CA HIS A 20 6.95 18.54 -2.65
C HIS A 20 6.09 18.15 -3.85
N TYR A 21 4.87 18.68 -3.95
CA TYR A 21 3.93 18.39 -5.01
C TYR A 21 3.73 19.61 -5.93
N PRO A 22 4.19 19.58 -7.19
CA PRO A 22 4.24 20.78 -8.03
C PRO A 22 2.87 21.27 -8.51
N GLN A 23 1.85 20.42 -8.47
CA GLN A 23 0.50 20.74 -8.92
C GLN A 23 -0.36 21.26 -7.78
N GLN A 24 -1.34 22.11 -8.09
CA GLN A 24 -2.25 22.64 -7.06
C GLN A 24 -3.10 21.53 -6.45
N ILE A 25 -3.22 21.53 -5.11
CA ILE A 25 -4.14 20.66 -4.37
C ILE A 25 -5.40 21.44 -3.98
N LYS A 26 -6.57 20.94 -4.39
CA LYS A 26 -7.89 21.51 -4.09
C LYS A 26 -8.63 20.59 -3.12
N ILE A 27 -9.14 21.11 -2.01
CA ILE A 27 -9.88 20.31 -1.03
C ILE A 27 -11.37 20.63 -1.12
N ARG A 28 -12.21 19.60 -1.10
CA ARG A 28 -13.66 19.73 -0.96
C ARG A 28 -14.17 18.74 0.07
N VAL A 29 -14.83 19.26 1.10
CA VAL A 29 -15.50 18.47 2.13
C VAL A 29 -16.99 18.69 2.00
N ALA A 30 -17.73 17.59 1.88
CA ALA A 30 -19.19 17.57 1.93
C ALA A 30 -19.70 18.01 3.31
N ASN A 31 -20.99 18.33 3.40
CA ASN A 31 -21.61 18.78 4.66
C ASN A 31 -22.22 17.63 5.47
N GLU A 32 -22.29 16.42 4.91
CA GLU A 32 -22.85 15.25 5.60
C GLU A 32 -21.87 14.76 6.67
N ALA A 33 -22.38 14.44 7.86
CA ALA A 33 -21.60 13.86 8.96
C ALA A 33 -22.32 12.62 9.47
N SER A 34 -21.88 11.45 9.02
CA SER A 34 -22.54 10.18 9.35
C SER A 34 -22.24 9.65 10.75
N GLY A 35 -21.17 10.14 11.40
CA GLY A 35 -20.70 9.66 12.69
C GLY A 35 -19.82 8.40 12.61
N PHE A 36 -19.48 7.94 11.40
CA PHE A 36 -18.56 6.83 11.18
C PHE A 36 -17.50 7.15 10.13
N LEU A 37 -16.30 6.62 10.34
CA LEU A 37 -15.20 6.69 9.37
C LEU A 37 -15.11 5.40 8.56
N LYS A 38 -15.12 5.52 7.23
CA LYS A 38 -14.95 4.42 6.27
C LYS A 38 -13.86 4.77 5.25
N HIS A 39 -13.20 3.74 4.73
CA HIS A 39 -12.11 3.91 3.78
C HIS A 39 -12.53 4.51 2.43
N ASP A 40 -13.83 4.48 2.08
CA ASP A 40 -14.37 4.98 0.81
C ASP A 40 -14.89 6.43 0.88
N GLN A 41 -14.83 7.07 2.05
CA GLN A 41 -15.30 8.44 2.25
C GLN A 41 -14.33 9.51 1.78
N ALA A 42 -13.09 9.15 1.43
CA ALA A 42 -12.09 10.04 0.89
C ALA A 42 -11.66 9.58 -0.51
N GLN A 43 -11.57 10.51 -1.46
CA GLN A 43 -11.16 10.23 -2.83
C GLN A 43 -10.19 11.28 -3.34
N ARG A 44 -9.20 10.83 -4.10
CA ARG A 44 -8.26 11.67 -4.83
C ARG A 44 -8.60 11.65 -6.32
N VAL A 45 -8.86 12.81 -6.90
CA VAL A 45 -9.24 12.96 -8.30
C VAL A 45 -8.22 13.86 -8.99
N MET A 46 -7.51 13.31 -9.97
CA MET A 46 -6.69 14.12 -10.87
C MET A 46 -7.61 14.82 -11.86
N ASN A 47 -7.54 16.14 -11.95
CA ASN A 47 -8.29 16.91 -12.93
C ASN A 47 -7.51 16.99 -14.25
N ASP A 48 -8.20 17.29 -15.35
CA ASP A 48 -7.60 17.42 -16.70
C ASP A 48 -6.51 18.51 -16.76
N ASP A 49 -6.57 19.51 -15.89
CA ASP A 49 -5.56 20.58 -15.77
C ASP A 49 -4.31 20.17 -15.00
N GLY A 50 -4.23 18.90 -14.57
CA GLY A 50 -3.14 18.36 -13.76
C GLY A 50 -3.26 18.68 -12.26
N SER A 51 -4.26 19.45 -11.83
CA SER A 51 -4.49 19.72 -10.41
C SER A 51 -5.13 18.52 -9.71
N LEU A 52 -4.76 18.27 -8.46
CA LEU A 52 -5.33 17.21 -7.66
C LEU A 52 -6.48 17.74 -6.80
N ALA A 53 -7.62 17.05 -6.79
CA ALA A 53 -8.70 17.30 -5.85
C ALA A 53 -8.76 16.19 -4.79
N ILE A 54 -8.80 16.57 -3.52
CA ILE A 54 -9.16 15.68 -2.41
C ILE A 54 -10.63 15.95 -2.07
N LEU A 55 -11.46 14.93 -2.24
CA LEU A 55 -12.89 14.96 -2.03
C LEU A 55 -13.23 14.12 -0.81
N LEU A 56 -13.77 14.75 0.23
CA LEU A 56 -14.37 14.05 1.36
C LEU A 56 -15.88 14.06 1.24
N ALA A 57 -16.47 12.86 1.20
CA ALA A 57 -17.92 12.67 1.18
C ALA A 57 -18.56 12.83 2.56
N ASP A 58 -17.76 12.83 3.64
CA ASP A 58 -18.21 12.91 5.02
C ASP A 58 -17.35 13.89 5.84
N GLN A 59 -17.97 14.66 6.74
CA GLN A 59 -17.34 15.66 7.60
C GLN A 59 -16.98 15.11 8.99
N THR A 60 -17.41 13.90 9.34
CA THR A 60 -17.05 13.22 10.60
C THR A 60 -15.53 13.15 10.72
N ALA A 61 -14.97 13.73 11.78
CA ALA A 61 -13.53 13.83 11.99
C ALA A 61 -12.76 14.28 10.71
N ALA A 62 -13.24 15.33 10.03
CA ALA A 62 -12.68 15.77 8.74
C ALA A 62 -11.15 15.99 8.76
N ASP A 63 -10.59 16.53 9.85
CA ASP A 63 -9.14 16.73 9.98
C ASP A 63 -8.37 15.40 9.96
N TYR A 64 -8.91 14.36 10.60
CA TYR A 64 -8.34 13.00 10.50
C TYR A 64 -8.34 12.53 9.04
N SER A 65 -9.48 12.60 8.36
CA SER A 65 -9.62 12.12 6.98
C SER A 65 -8.76 12.91 5.99
N LEU A 66 -8.68 14.25 6.14
CA LEU A 66 -7.83 15.09 5.30
C LEU A 66 -6.34 14.83 5.55
N SER A 67 -5.92 14.75 6.82
CA SER A 67 -4.53 14.47 7.14
C SER A 67 -4.10 13.10 6.62
N HIS A 68 -4.97 12.10 6.64
CA HIS A 68 -4.71 10.78 6.07
C HIS A 68 -4.33 10.85 4.58
N GLU A 69 -5.17 11.49 3.75
CA GLU A 69 -4.90 11.64 2.32
C GLU A 69 -3.67 12.51 2.03
N LEU A 70 -3.48 13.59 2.80
CA LEU A 70 -2.33 14.47 2.65
C LEU A 70 -1.02 13.75 3.02
N LEU A 71 -1.00 12.92 4.06
CA LEU A 71 0.17 12.15 4.44
C LEU A 71 0.49 11.05 3.41
N HIS A 72 -0.52 10.41 2.81
CA HIS A 72 -0.30 9.52 1.66
C HIS A 72 0.38 10.26 0.50
N LEU A 73 -0.04 11.49 0.19
CA LEU A 73 0.60 12.33 -0.83
C LEU A 73 2.02 12.76 -0.44
N LEU A 74 2.24 13.08 0.84
CA LEU A 74 3.56 13.44 1.34
C LEU A 74 4.55 12.28 1.15
N LEU A 75 4.18 11.08 1.59
CA LEU A 75 5.02 9.88 1.44
C LEU A 75 5.32 9.59 -0.04
N LEU A 76 4.31 9.70 -0.90
CA LEU A 76 4.46 9.58 -2.35
C LEU A 76 5.50 10.58 -2.88
N SER A 77 5.35 11.87 -2.55
CA SER A 77 6.20 12.96 -3.07
C SER A 77 7.63 12.96 -2.48
N THR A 78 7.84 12.28 -1.36
CA THR A 78 9.14 12.18 -0.68
C THR A 78 9.90 10.88 -1.00
N GLY A 79 9.43 10.12 -1.99
CA GLY A 79 10.14 8.97 -2.54
C GLY A 79 9.94 7.68 -1.76
N PHE A 80 8.87 7.55 -0.95
CA PHE A 80 8.50 6.25 -0.43
C PHE A 80 8.06 5.31 -1.57
N PRO A 81 8.38 4.01 -1.46
CA PRO A 81 8.11 3.07 -2.53
C PRO A 81 6.61 2.94 -2.80
N GLN A 82 6.24 2.83 -4.07
CA GLN A 82 4.87 2.68 -4.52
C GLN A 82 4.63 1.29 -5.10
N VAL A 83 3.37 0.87 -5.08
CA VAL A 83 2.92 -0.33 -5.80
C VAL A 83 2.46 0.07 -7.20
N LEU A 84 3.00 -0.60 -8.22
CA LEU A 84 2.55 -0.51 -9.60
C LEU A 84 1.93 -1.84 -10.04
N THR A 85 0.84 -1.75 -10.79
CA THR A 85 0.11 -2.90 -11.35
C THR A 85 0.44 -3.02 -12.82
N GLU A 86 1.61 -3.61 -13.12
CA GLU A 86 2.17 -3.63 -14.48
C GLU A 86 1.87 -4.94 -15.23
N VAL A 87 1.37 -5.96 -14.53
CA VAL A 87 1.02 -7.26 -15.11
C VAL A 87 -0.42 -7.66 -14.83
N THR A 88 -0.91 -8.59 -15.63
CA THR A 88 -2.22 -9.24 -15.53
C THR A 88 -2.08 -10.75 -15.70
N THR A 89 -2.92 -11.52 -14.99
CA THR A 89 -3.12 -12.95 -15.21
C THR A 89 -4.12 -13.26 -16.33
N GLN A 90 -4.70 -12.23 -16.95
CA GLN A 90 -5.85 -12.25 -17.85
C GLN A 90 -7.17 -12.71 -17.23
N ASP A 91 -7.19 -13.04 -15.94
CA ASP A 91 -8.40 -13.21 -15.15
C ASP A 91 -8.64 -11.93 -14.34
N ALA A 92 -9.55 -11.08 -14.82
CA ALA A 92 -9.82 -9.79 -14.21
C ALA A 92 -10.31 -9.90 -12.76
N GLN A 93 -11.06 -10.96 -12.42
CA GLN A 93 -11.55 -11.14 -11.05
C GLN A 93 -10.41 -11.57 -10.13
N LEU A 94 -9.53 -12.46 -10.60
CA LEU A 94 -8.35 -12.85 -9.85
C LEU A 94 -7.39 -11.66 -9.66
N ASP A 95 -7.13 -10.90 -10.72
CA ASP A 95 -6.27 -9.71 -10.67
C ASP A 95 -6.81 -8.68 -9.67
N GLU A 96 -8.11 -8.38 -9.71
CA GLU A 96 -8.75 -7.48 -8.75
C GLU A 96 -8.53 -7.95 -7.31
N GLN A 97 -8.73 -9.24 -7.03
CA GLN A 97 -8.54 -9.80 -5.70
C GLN A 97 -7.08 -9.74 -5.22
N LEU A 98 -6.13 -10.10 -6.09
CA LEU A 98 -4.71 -10.08 -5.76
C LEU A 98 -4.19 -8.65 -5.56
N ILE A 99 -4.59 -7.72 -6.44
CA ILE A 99 -4.26 -6.30 -6.35
C ILE A 99 -4.85 -5.71 -5.07
N ALA A 100 -6.14 -5.92 -4.81
CA ALA A 100 -6.81 -5.40 -3.61
C ALA A 100 -6.13 -5.94 -2.33
N THR A 101 -5.80 -7.23 -2.29
CA THR A 101 -5.13 -7.86 -1.15
C THR A 101 -3.73 -7.26 -0.95
N GLY A 102 -2.92 -7.20 -2.00
CA GLY A 102 -1.56 -6.67 -1.91
C GLY A 102 -1.53 -5.18 -1.57
N MET A 103 -2.44 -4.38 -2.13
CA MET A 103 -2.62 -2.97 -1.79
C MET A 103 -3.08 -2.77 -0.35
N THR A 104 -3.97 -3.62 0.17
CA THR A 104 -4.42 -3.54 1.57
C THR A 104 -3.27 -3.79 2.54
N LEU A 105 -2.42 -4.79 2.26
CA LEU A 105 -1.22 -5.06 3.05
C LEU A 105 -0.19 -3.92 2.94
N TYR A 106 0.05 -3.41 1.73
CA TYR A 106 0.90 -2.24 1.51
C TYR A 106 0.42 -1.03 2.32
N ASN A 107 -0.88 -0.72 2.26
CA ASN A 107 -1.49 0.39 3.00
C ASN A 107 -1.37 0.19 4.50
N ALA A 108 -1.55 -1.03 5.03
CA ALA A 108 -1.35 -1.30 6.45
C ALA A 108 0.09 -0.94 6.90
N ALA A 109 1.11 -1.18 6.07
CA ALA A 109 2.49 -0.78 6.37
C ALA A 109 2.69 0.74 6.29
N VAL A 110 2.08 1.41 5.29
CA VAL A 110 2.07 2.87 5.16
C VAL A 110 1.38 3.53 6.35
N HIS A 111 0.26 2.97 6.80
CA HIS A 111 -0.56 3.49 7.88
C HIS A 111 0.18 3.48 9.23
N VAL A 112 1.23 2.67 9.41
CA VAL A 112 2.10 2.77 10.59
C VAL A 112 2.78 4.14 10.67
N ILE A 113 3.21 4.67 9.53
CA ILE A 113 3.84 6.00 9.45
C ILE A 113 2.77 7.08 9.62
N ILE A 114 1.67 6.97 8.87
CA ILE A 114 0.58 7.96 8.89
C ILE A 114 -0.03 8.07 10.28
N GLN A 115 -0.34 6.95 10.94
CA GLN A 115 -0.92 6.93 12.28
C GLN A 115 -0.02 7.66 13.28
N LYS A 116 1.29 7.41 13.22
CA LYS A 116 2.26 8.05 14.11
C LYS A 116 2.26 9.57 13.93
N GLU A 117 2.26 10.04 12.68
CA GLU A 117 2.20 11.48 12.38
C GLU A 117 0.85 12.07 12.80
N GLN A 118 -0.26 11.38 12.55
CA GLN A 118 -1.58 11.83 12.95
C GLN A 118 -1.73 11.93 14.48
N VAL A 119 -1.17 10.99 15.24
CA VAL A 119 -1.12 11.07 16.70
C VAL A 119 -0.26 12.24 17.15
N ALA A 120 0.93 12.42 16.57
CA ALA A 120 1.85 13.50 16.92
C ALA A 120 1.23 14.89 16.70
N HIS A 121 0.37 15.03 15.70
CA HIS A 121 -0.32 16.28 15.36
C HIS A 121 -1.73 16.40 15.99
N GLY A 122 -2.19 15.40 16.74
CA GLY A 122 -3.48 15.42 17.42
C GLY A 122 -4.70 15.17 16.52
N PHE A 123 -4.50 14.63 15.32
CA PHE A 123 -5.58 14.24 14.42
C PHE A 123 -6.27 12.93 14.83
N VAL A 124 -5.61 12.09 15.64
CA VAL A 124 -6.22 10.90 16.25
C VAL A 124 -6.72 11.25 17.66
N ASP A 125 -7.87 11.92 17.74
CA ASP A 125 -8.53 12.26 19.00
C ASP A 125 -9.62 11.24 19.39
N THR A 126 -10.36 11.55 20.45
CA THR A 126 -11.44 10.68 20.94
C THR A 126 -12.59 10.55 19.92
N GLU A 127 -12.90 11.61 19.17
CA GLU A 127 -13.97 11.58 18.16
C GLU A 127 -13.56 10.69 16.99
N ALA A 128 -12.35 10.87 16.46
CA ALA A 128 -11.81 10.04 15.39
C ALA A 128 -11.75 8.56 15.78
N GLN A 129 -11.29 8.25 17.00
CA GLN A 129 -11.26 6.88 17.51
C GLN A 129 -12.64 6.24 17.61
N GLN A 130 -13.64 6.99 18.10
CA GLN A 130 -15.02 6.51 18.19
C GLN A 130 -15.65 6.29 16.81
N ALA A 131 -15.45 7.24 15.89
CA ALA A 131 -15.96 7.15 14.52
C ALA A 131 -15.30 6.00 13.74
N TYR A 132 -14.00 5.76 13.94
CA TYR A 132 -13.30 4.60 13.39
C TYR A 132 -13.88 3.29 13.93
N LEU A 133 -14.08 3.16 15.25
CA LEU A 133 -14.70 1.95 15.82
C LEU A 133 -16.13 1.74 15.32
N ALA A 134 -16.89 2.81 15.12
CA ALA A 134 -18.23 2.73 14.57
C ALA A 134 -18.21 2.20 13.13
N GLY A 135 -17.34 2.76 12.28
CA GLY A 135 -17.17 2.29 10.89
C GLY A 135 -16.63 0.86 10.81
N PHE A 136 -15.69 0.48 11.67
CA PHE A 136 -15.18 -0.88 11.80
C PHE A 136 -16.31 -1.88 12.10
N ARG A 137 -17.19 -1.56 13.07
CA ARG A 137 -18.31 -2.43 13.45
C ARG A 137 -19.39 -2.52 12.37
N ASP A 138 -19.62 -1.43 11.65
CA ASP A 138 -20.58 -1.39 10.54
C ASP A 138 -20.10 -2.27 9.37
N ASN A 139 -18.79 -2.25 9.10
CA ASN A 139 -18.20 -2.95 7.95
C ASN A 139 -17.78 -4.41 8.23
N LEU A 140 -17.73 -4.84 9.50
CA LEU A 140 -17.17 -6.15 9.86
C LEU A 140 -18.10 -7.02 10.72
N THR A 141 -18.82 -7.93 10.06
CA THR A 141 -19.68 -8.91 10.72
C THR A 141 -18.87 -9.88 11.62
N PRO A 142 -19.24 -10.05 12.90
CA PRO A 142 -18.63 -11.05 13.80
C PRO A 142 -18.64 -12.47 13.23
N GLU A 143 -17.63 -13.27 13.55
CA GLU A 143 -17.51 -14.65 13.01
C GLU A 143 -18.66 -15.56 13.45
N ARG A 144 -19.19 -15.35 14.67
CA ARG A 144 -20.35 -16.12 15.16
C ARG A 144 -21.61 -15.95 14.31
N ASP A 145 -21.69 -14.83 13.59
CA ASP A 145 -22.84 -14.46 12.75
C ASP A 145 -22.61 -14.84 11.27
N ASP A 146 -21.48 -15.50 10.95
CA ASP A 146 -21.12 -16.03 9.62
C ASP A 146 -20.55 -17.47 9.76
N PRO A 147 -21.42 -18.49 9.88
CA PRO A 147 -21.01 -19.86 10.20
C PRO A 147 -20.08 -20.50 9.15
N GLU A 148 -20.16 -20.04 7.91
CA GLU A 148 -19.32 -20.51 6.80
C GLU A 148 -17.95 -19.79 6.77
N ASN A 149 -17.77 -18.77 7.61
CA ASN A 149 -16.57 -17.94 7.73
C ASN A 149 -16.01 -17.46 6.38
N ARG A 150 -16.90 -17.11 5.46
CA ARG A 150 -16.56 -16.75 4.06
C ARG A 150 -15.68 -15.50 3.97
N TRP A 151 -15.73 -14.67 5.00
CA TRP A 151 -15.02 -13.40 5.07
C TRP A 151 -13.75 -13.45 5.93
N LEU A 152 -13.21 -14.64 6.22
CA LEU A 152 -12.03 -14.77 7.09
C LEU A 152 -10.86 -13.89 6.63
N ILE A 153 -10.50 -13.94 5.35
CA ILE A 153 -9.38 -13.15 4.81
C ILE A 153 -9.65 -11.65 4.92
N TYR A 154 -10.85 -11.20 4.54
CA TYR A 154 -11.27 -9.82 4.71
C TYR A 154 -11.19 -9.37 6.18
N ARG A 155 -11.66 -10.19 7.13
CA ARG A 155 -11.53 -9.92 8.58
C ARG A 155 -10.08 -9.78 9.02
N ILE A 156 -9.19 -10.65 8.56
CA ILE A 156 -7.76 -10.58 8.91
C ILE A 156 -7.18 -9.23 8.47
N LEU A 157 -7.44 -8.83 7.23
CA LEU A 157 -6.91 -7.58 6.66
C LEU A 157 -7.50 -6.34 7.35
N THR A 158 -8.82 -6.31 7.58
CA THR A 158 -9.50 -5.20 8.25
C THR A 158 -9.06 -5.07 9.72
N ILE A 159 -8.90 -6.19 10.44
CA ILE A 159 -8.40 -6.17 11.82
C ILE A 159 -6.93 -5.75 11.87
N LEU A 160 -6.10 -6.12 10.88
CA LEU A 160 -4.71 -5.65 10.80
C LEU A 160 -4.66 -4.12 10.73
N ASP A 161 -5.45 -3.50 9.84
CA ASP A 161 -5.48 -2.04 9.72
C ASP A 161 -5.96 -1.38 11.02
N ALA A 162 -7.00 -1.95 11.65
CA ALA A 162 -7.49 -1.47 12.93
C ALA A 162 -6.45 -1.62 14.05
N LEU A 163 -5.66 -2.70 14.06
CA LEU A 163 -4.53 -2.84 15.00
C LEU A 163 -3.46 -1.76 14.76
N VAL A 164 -3.19 -1.38 13.51
CA VAL A 164 -2.29 -0.26 13.21
C VAL A 164 -2.85 1.05 13.75
N PHE A 165 -4.13 1.36 13.46
CA PHE A 165 -4.79 2.58 13.92
C PHE A 165 -4.77 2.73 15.46
N PHE A 166 -5.08 1.64 16.18
CA PHE A 166 -5.11 1.62 17.66
C PHE A 166 -3.78 1.23 18.32
N GLU A 167 -2.67 1.21 17.59
CA GLU A 167 -1.34 0.83 18.10
C GLU A 167 -1.32 -0.53 18.83
N GLY A 168 -2.12 -1.48 18.34
CA GLY A 168 -2.29 -2.82 18.88
C GLY A 168 -3.50 -2.97 19.80
N GLY A 169 -4.23 -1.89 20.06
CA GLY A 169 -5.45 -1.87 20.87
C GLY A 169 -5.18 -1.90 22.38
N ASN A 170 -6.20 -1.52 23.15
CA ASN A 170 -6.19 -1.68 24.60
C ASN A 170 -6.78 -3.05 25.00
N GLN A 171 -6.63 -3.42 26.27
CA GLN A 171 -7.09 -4.71 26.79
C GLN A 171 -8.59 -4.96 26.54
N GLN A 172 -9.44 -3.94 26.70
CA GLN A 172 -10.88 -4.08 26.52
C GLN A 172 -11.24 -4.33 25.05
N LEU A 173 -10.64 -3.57 24.13
CA LEU A 173 -10.85 -3.72 22.70
C LEU A 173 -10.40 -5.10 22.22
N LEU A 174 -9.20 -5.54 22.65
CA LEU A 174 -8.67 -6.85 22.31
C LEU A 174 -9.51 -8.00 22.86
N GLN A 175 -10.06 -7.88 24.08
CA GLN A 175 -10.97 -8.88 24.64
C GLN A 175 -12.27 -8.97 23.83
N GLN A 176 -12.81 -7.82 23.40
CA GLN A 176 -13.99 -7.80 22.55
C GLN A 176 -13.71 -8.43 21.19
N TRP A 177 -12.63 -8.05 20.51
CA TRP A 177 -12.26 -8.63 19.22
C TRP A 177 -11.90 -10.11 19.31
N ALA A 178 -11.34 -10.59 20.42
CA ALA A 178 -11.10 -12.02 20.62
C ALA A 178 -12.41 -12.81 20.75
N THR A 179 -13.49 -12.16 21.22
CA THR A 179 -14.82 -12.76 21.30
C THR A 179 -15.52 -12.72 19.93
N ASP A 180 -15.42 -11.61 19.21
CA ASP A 180 -16.14 -11.39 17.96
C ASP A 180 -15.43 -12.04 16.75
N TYR A 181 -14.09 -12.14 16.78
CA TYR A 181 -13.23 -12.61 15.69
C TYR A 181 -12.15 -13.61 16.16
N PRO A 182 -12.52 -14.74 16.78
CA PRO A 182 -11.58 -15.68 17.39
C PRO A 182 -10.60 -16.34 16.39
N GLN A 183 -10.93 -16.43 15.09
CA GLN A 183 -10.02 -16.97 14.08
C GLN A 183 -9.19 -15.89 13.39
N ALA A 184 -9.80 -14.74 13.06
CA ALA A 184 -9.14 -13.68 12.32
C ALA A 184 -8.16 -12.87 13.17
N LEU A 185 -8.51 -12.55 14.43
CA LEU A 185 -7.68 -11.71 15.30
C LEU A 185 -6.27 -12.29 15.51
N PRO A 186 -6.09 -13.59 15.83
CA PRO A 186 -4.75 -14.15 16.01
C PRO A 186 -3.86 -14.00 14.76
N GLN A 187 -4.43 -14.15 13.55
CA GLN A 187 -3.69 -14.01 12.30
C GLN A 187 -3.33 -12.54 12.02
N ALA A 188 -4.28 -11.62 12.24
CA ALA A 188 -4.02 -10.18 12.15
C ALA A 188 -2.92 -9.74 13.13
N GLN A 189 -2.88 -10.30 14.34
CA GLN A 189 -1.81 -10.05 15.32
C GLN A 189 -0.45 -10.58 14.86
N VAL A 190 -0.38 -11.68 14.10
CA VAL A 190 0.87 -12.15 13.50
C VAL A 190 1.39 -11.11 12.49
N LEU A 191 0.51 -10.62 11.60
CA LEU A 191 0.85 -9.58 10.63
C LEU A 191 1.26 -8.27 11.31
N TYR A 192 0.52 -7.84 12.33
CA TYR A 192 0.85 -6.62 13.08
C TYR A 192 2.23 -6.72 13.76
N LYS A 193 2.57 -7.89 14.32
CA LYS A 193 3.92 -8.14 14.87
C LYS A 193 5.01 -8.02 13.81
N VAL A 194 4.74 -8.37 12.55
CA VAL A 194 5.71 -8.17 11.45
C VAL A 194 6.00 -6.69 11.27
N LEU A 195 4.97 -5.84 11.25
CA LEU A 195 5.10 -4.38 11.16
C LEU A 195 5.88 -3.79 12.35
N GLN A 196 5.73 -4.36 13.54
CA GLN A 196 6.42 -3.90 14.75
C GLN A 196 7.88 -4.36 14.88
N ARG A 197 8.37 -5.29 14.04
CA ARG A 197 9.74 -5.84 14.20
C ARG A 197 10.81 -4.77 14.14
N LYS A 198 10.59 -3.73 13.34
CA LYS A 198 11.53 -2.64 13.08
C LYS A 198 10.73 -1.37 12.81
N THR A 199 11.24 -0.23 13.28
CA THR A 199 10.66 1.07 12.97
C THR A 199 10.59 1.28 11.46
N ILE A 200 9.48 1.84 11.00
CA ILE A 200 9.24 2.24 9.61
C ILE A 200 9.36 3.77 9.56
N ASP A 201 10.54 4.26 9.22
CA ASP A 201 10.91 5.69 9.27
C ASP A 201 11.67 6.17 8.02
N SER A 202 11.77 5.33 7.00
CA SER A 202 12.48 5.61 5.75
C SER A 202 11.87 4.82 4.59
N PRO A 203 12.08 5.24 3.33
CA PRO A 203 11.63 4.49 2.15
C PRO A 203 12.10 3.04 2.16
N PHE A 204 13.35 2.80 2.58
CA PHE A 204 13.91 1.46 2.67
C PHE A 204 13.25 0.62 3.75
N ALA A 205 12.96 1.21 4.92
CA ALA A 205 12.26 0.52 5.99
C ALA A 205 10.83 0.16 5.59
N LEU A 206 10.11 1.04 4.89
CA LEU A 206 8.77 0.74 4.36
C LEU A 206 8.82 -0.39 3.34
N ARG A 207 9.72 -0.33 2.34
CA ARG A 207 9.88 -1.39 1.35
C ARG A 207 10.04 -2.75 2.03
N ARG A 208 10.96 -2.83 2.99
CA ARG A 208 11.22 -4.07 3.72
C ARG A 208 10.02 -4.53 4.54
N ALA A 209 9.27 -3.61 5.16
CA ALA A 209 8.07 -3.95 5.92
C ALA A 209 6.99 -4.55 5.01
N VAL A 210 6.74 -3.94 3.85
CA VAL A 210 5.78 -4.41 2.85
C VAL A 210 6.14 -5.82 2.35
N VAL A 211 7.38 -6.04 1.93
CA VAL A 211 7.84 -7.36 1.45
C VAL A 211 7.66 -8.44 2.54
N ASN A 212 8.09 -8.15 3.77
CA ASN A 212 7.92 -9.09 4.88
C ASN A 212 6.44 -9.37 5.19
N LEU A 213 5.58 -8.36 5.01
CA LEU A 213 4.15 -8.50 5.27
C LEU A 213 3.46 -9.36 4.22
N TRP A 214 3.78 -9.16 2.93
CA TRP A 214 3.30 -10.02 1.84
C TRP A 214 3.74 -11.48 2.04
N THR A 215 5.02 -11.72 2.36
CA THR A 215 5.50 -13.07 2.67
C THR A 215 4.81 -13.69 3.89
N ALA A 216 4.60 -12.92 4.95
CA ALA A 216 3.92 -13.41 6.16
C ALA A 216 2.43 -13.72 5.91
N PHE A 217 1.78 -12.95 5.03
CA PHE A 217 0.41 -13.20 4.64
C PHE A 217 0.28 -14.50 3.84
N ASP A 218 1.18 -14.76 2.90
CA ASP A 218 1.21 -16.04 2.17
C ASP A 218 1.38 -17.24 3.12
N GLN A 219 2.23 -17.13 4.16
CA GLN A 219 2.38 -18.16 5.19
C GLN A 219 1.09 -18.39 6.01
N ILE A 220 0.32 -17.33 6.26
CA ILE A 220 -0.98 -17.43 6.92
C ILE A 220 -1.98 -18.15 6.01
N LEU A 221 -2.03 -17.81 4.73
CA LEU A 221 -2.90 -18.48 3.75
C LEU A 221 -2.61 -19.98 3.70
N GLU A 222 -1.34 -20.37 3.58
CA GLU A 222 -0.92 -21.77 3.57
C GLU A 222 -1.35 -22.51 4.85
N THR A 223 -1.18 -21.87 6.02
CA THR A 223 -1.59 -22.43 7.32
C THR A 223 -3.11 -22.64 7.40
N LEU A 224 -3.88 -21.76 6.74
CA LEU A 224 -5.34 -21.84 6.65
C LEU A 224 -5.82 -22.76 5.51
N GLY A 225 -4.91 -23.37 4.74
CA GLY A 225 -5.23 -24.28 3.64
C GLY A 225 -5.57 -23.60 2.31
N PHE A 226 -5.28 -22.30 2.18
CA PHE A 226 -5.39 -21.55 0.92
C PHE A 226 -4.08 -21.59 0.14
N ALA A 227 -4.16 -21.32 -1.17
CA ALA A 227 -2.97 -21.09 -1.98
C ALA A 227 -2.34 -19.74 -1.64
N ALA A 228 -1.01 -19.66 -1.66
CA ALA A 228 -0.28 -18.40 -1.56
C ALA A 228 -0.69 -17.46 -2.71
N THR A 229 -0.80 -16.17 -2.42
CA THR A 229 -1.14 -15.15 -3.42
C THR A 229 0.01 -14.88 -4.38
N ASN A 230 1.25 -15.00 -3.89
CA ASN A 230 2.46 -14.61 -4.63
C ASN A 230 2.40 -13.18 -5.19
N VAL A 231 1.72 -12.26 -4.48
CA VAL A 231 1.63 -10.84 -4.90
C VAL A 231 2.99 -10.19 -5.14
N GLN A 232 4.06 -10.70 -4.52
CA GLN A 232 5.44 -10.26 -4.75
C GLN A 232 5.93 -10.42 -6.21
N GLN A 233 5.29 -11.25 -7.02
CA GLN A 233 5.58 -11.38 -8.46
C GLN A 233 4.61 -10.55 -9.31
N LEU A 234 3.35 -10.40 -8.87
CA LEU A 234 2.31 -9.65 -9.58
C LEU A 234 2.45 -8.13 -9.40
N LEU A 235 2.74 -7.69 -8.19
CA LEU A 235 2.81 -6.29 -7.83
C LEU A 235 4.26 -5.83 -7.88
N THR A 236 4.52 -4.83 -8.72
CA THR A 236 5.82 -4.17 -8.71
C THR A 236 5.86 -3.22 -7.53
N LEU A 237 6.86 -3.36 -6.66
CA LEU A 237 7.15 -2.38 -5.63
C LEU A 237 8.35 -1.57 -6.10
N THR A 238 8.24 -0.25 -6.21
CA THR A 238 9.31 0.57 -6.79
C THR A 238 10.62 0.41 -6.01
N PRO A 239 11.79 0.33 -6.68
CA PRO A 239 13.06 0.08 -6.01
C PRO A 239 13.46 1.20 -5.03
N VAL A 240 14.09 0.80 -3.92
CA VAL A 240 14.78 1.72 -3.00
C VAL A 240 16.25 1.30 -2.94
N LEU A 241 17.13 2.13 -3.50
CA LEU A 241 18.50 1.74 -3.86
C LEU A 241 19.55 2.63 -3.19
N SER A 242 20.71 2.06 -2.90
CA SER A 242 21.90 2.83 -2.57
C SER A 242 22.62 3.30 -3.82
N GLU A 243 23.43 4.36 -3.70
CA GLU A 243 24.30 4.80 -4.81
C GLU A 243 25.24 3.69 -5.29
N ARG A 244 25.66 2.80 -4.38
CA ARG A 244 26.45 1.63 -4.74
C ARG A 244 25.67 0.71 -5.68
N GLN A 245 24.41 0.38 -5.34
CA GLN A 245 23.59 -0.50 -6.16
C GLN A 245 23.30 0.09 -7.54
N LEU A 246 23.10 1.41 -7.63
CA LEU A 246 22.91 2.10 -8.91
C LEU A 246 24.09 1.93 -9.87
N ARG A 247 25.33 1.82 -9.34
CA ARG A 247 26.55 1.61 -10.14
C ARG A 247 26.86 0.14 -10.44
N LEU A 248 26.15 -0.81 -9.83
CA LEU A 248 26.31 -2.23 -10.15
C LEU A 248 25.63 -2.56 -11.47
N GLU A 249 26.05 -3.66 -12.10
CA GLU A 249 25.35 -4.21 -13.25
C GLU A 249 24.01 -4.81 -12.83
N VAL A 250 23.01 -4.77 -13.71
CA VAL A 250 21.66 -5.33 -13.45
C VAL A 250 21.75 -6.78 -12.96
N ARG A 251 22.62 -7.61 -13.56
CA ARG A 251 22.81 -9.03 -13.16
C ARG A 251 23.26 -9.24 -11.72
N GLN A 252 23.84 -8.21 -11.10
CA GLN A 252 24.33 -8.29 -9.72
C GLN A 252 23.22 -7.97 -8.72
N VAL A 253 22.13 -7.33 -9.16
CA VAL A 253 21.06 -6.82 -8.29
C VAL A 253 19.73 -7.51 -8.56
N TYR A 254 19.48 -7.90 -9.81
CA TYR A 254 18.20 -8.45 -10.27
C TYR A 254 18.39 -9.72 -11.08
N ASP A 255 17.40 -10.62 -10.97
CA ASP A 255 17.15 -11.68 -11.93
C ASP A 255 15.91 -11.31 -12.75
N VAL A 256 15.95 -11.52 -14.06
CA VAL A 256 14.80 -11.34 -14.95
C VAL A 256 14.17 -12.70 -15.18
N LEU A 257 12.97 -12.88 -14.63
CA LEU A 257 12.19 -14.11 -14.73
C LEU A 257 11.17 -13.99 -15.86
N HIS A 258 11.01 -15.08 -16.60
CA HIS A 258 9.90 -15.24 -17.53
C HIS A 258 8.75 -15.93 -16.82
N SER A 259 7.55 -15.36 -16.90
CA SER A 259 6.32 -16.00 -16.43
C SER A 259 5.43 -16.31 -17.62
N ASP A 260 5.22 -17.60 -17.91
CA ASP A 260 4.40 -18.06 -19.04
C ASP A 260 2.92 -17.64 -18.95
N HIS A 261 2.51 -17.07 -17.80
CA HIS A 261 1.11 -16.78 -17.46
C HIS A 261 0.86 -15.31 -17.09
N LEU A 262 1.86 -14.42 -17.25
CA LEU A 262 1.70 -13.00 -16.99
C LEU A 262 1.92 -12.20 -18.27
N LEU A 263 1.01 -11.26 -18.54
CA LEU A 263 1.16 -10.29 -19.61
C LEU A 263 1.36 -8.90 -19.02
N ALA A 264 2.12 -8.06 -19.72
CA ALA A 264 2.28 -6.66 -19.38
C ALA A 264 1.00 -5.88 -19.74
N ASN A 265 0.49 -5.07 -18.81
CA ASN A 265 -0.81 -4.39 -18.96
C ASN A 265 -0.84 -3.37 -20.09
N ASP A 266 0.30 -2.73 -20.39
CA ASP A 266 0.42 -1.65 -21.37
C ASP A 266 0.36 -2.13 -22.83
N THR A 267 0.83 -3.35 -23.07
CA THR A 267 1.12 -3.91 -24.40
C THR A 267 0.36 -5.21 -24.65
N ASN A 268 -0.10 -5.87 -23.57
CA ASN A 268 -0.69 -7.20 -23.60
C ASN A 268 0.26 -8.26 -24.22
N GLU A 269 1.57 -8.02 -24.12
CA GLU A 269 2.63 -8.94 -24.51
C GLU A 269 3.18 -9.68 -23.29
N MET A 270 4.01 -10.71 -23.50
CA MET A 270 4.59 -11.50 -22.42
C MET A 270 5.40 -10.62 -21.46
N ALA A 271 5.13 -10.74 -20.17
CA ALA A 271 5.83 -10.00 -19.13
C ALA A 271 7.11 -10.72 -18.70
N TYR A 272 8.21 -9.95 -18.60
CA TYR A 272 9.44 -10.39 -17.94
C TYR A 272 9.62 -9.60 -16.65
N VAL A 273 9.63 -10.31 -15.53
CA VAL A 273 9.59 -9.72 -14.19
C VAL A 273 11.00 -9.62 -13.62
N GLY A 274 11.42 -8.40 -13.29
CA GLY A 274 12.68 -8.13 -12.60
C GLY A 274 12.56 -8.37 -11.10
N ILE A 275 13.13 -9.47 -10.61
CA ILE A 275 13.10 -9.84 -9.20
C ILE A 275 14.39 -9.39 -8.51
N GLY A 276 14.26 -8.65 -7.41
CA GLY A 276 15.38 -8.26 -6.57
C GLY A 276 16.05 -9.46 -5.93
N LYS A 277 17.36 -9.64 -6.12
CA LYS A 277 18.08 -10.79 -5.53
C LYS A 277 18.06 -10.80 -4.01
N SER A 278 18.00 -9.62 -3.39
CA SER A 278 18.06 -9.46 -1.93
C SER A 278 16.73 -9.70 -1.23
N ASP A 279 15.61 -9.36 -1.87
CA ASP A 279 14.28 -9.33 -1.25
C ASP A 279 13.25 -10.18 -2.01
N GLN A 280 13.63 -10.77 -3.14
CA GLN A 280 12.79 -11.61 -4.01
C GLN A 280 11.49 -10.92 -4.46
N GLN A 281 11.53 -9.59 -4.51
CA GLN A 281 10.38 -8.75 -4.85
C GLN A 281 10.47 -8.26 -6.30
N ASN A 282 9.35 -8.31 -7.02
CA ASN A 282 9.19 -7.63 -8.31
C ASN A 282 9.48 -6.13 -8.16
N ALA A 283 10.48 -5.68 -8.90
CA ALA A 283 11.03 -4.34 -8.89
C ALA A 283 10.80 -3.58 -10.21
N PHE A 284 10.50 -4.29 -11.30
CA PHE A 284 10.16 -3.73 -12.60
C PHE A 284 9.59 -4.84 -13.50
N VAL A 285 8.79 -4.44 -14.50
CA VAL A 285 8.30 -5.33 -15.54
C VAL A 285 8.78 -4.84 -16.90
N LEU A 286 9.24 -5.78 -17.73
CA LEU A 286 9.61 -5.53 -19.12
C LEU A 286 8.55 -6.15 -20.03
N SER A 287 8.02 -5.33 -20.93
CA SER A 287 7.29 -5.81 -22.10
C SER A 287 8.26 -5.93 -23.27
N VAL A 288 8.43 -7.15 -23.79
CA VAL A 288 9.34 -7.42 -24.91
C VAL A 288 8.60 -8.29 -25.92
N ALA A 289 8.44 -7.76 -27.14
CA ALA A 289 7.86 -8.50 -28.24
C ALA A 289 8.62 -9.81 -28.46
N ALA A 290 7.89 -10.90 -28.71
CA ALA A 290 8.46 -12.25 -28.83
C ALA A 290 9.62 -12.37 -29.85
N LYS A 291 9.60 -11.55 -30.91
CA LYS A 291 10.68 -11.51 -31.91
C LYS A 291 11.99 -10.89 -31.40
N ASP A 292 11.90 -10.04 -30.38
CA ASP A 292 13.00 -9.24 -29.82
C ASP A 292 13.55 -9.85 -28.52
N ALA A 293 12.78 -10.74 -27.87
CA ALA A 293 13.14 -11.50 -26.67
C ALA A 293 14.23 -12.57 -26.93
N THR A 294 15.40 -12.12 -27.35
CA THR A 294 16.58 -12.94 -27.68
C THR A 294 17.57 -12.99 -26.52
N PRO A 295 18.43 -14.03 -26.43
CA PRO A 295 19.51 -14.06 -25.43
C PRO A 295 20.39 -12.81 -25.46
N GLU A 296 20.68 -12.28 -26.65
CA GLU A 296 21.48 -11.07 -26.85
C GLU A 296 20.78 -9.83 -26.30
N TYR A 297 19.44 -9.76 -26.36
CA TYR A 297 18.65 -8.69 -25.77
C TYR A 297 18.79 -8.68 -24.25
N PHE A 298 18.55 -9.82 -23.59
CA PHE A 298 18.66 -9.92 -22.13
C PHE A 298 20.11 -9.76 -21.64
N GLN A 299 21.08 -10.25 -22.40
CA GLN A 299 22.49 -10.04 -22.08
C GLN A 299 22.84 -8.55 -22.01
N LYS A 300 22.36 -7.75 -22.99
CA LYS A 300 22.56 -6.30 -22.99
C LYS A 300 21.95 -5.63 -21.77
N ILE A 301 20.73 -6.02 -21.37
CA ILE A 301 20.11 -5.52 -20.14
C ILE A 301 20.98 -5.85 -18.93
N TYR A 302 21.42 -7.10 -18.83
CA TYR A 302 22.25 -7.56 -17.73
C TYR A 302 23.64 -6.91 -17.65
N ASP A 303 24.17 -6.40 -18.76
CA ASP A 303 25.46 -5.68 -18.84
C ASP A 303 25.34 -4.18 -18.52
N GLN A 304 24.13 -3.60 -18.49
CA GLN A 304 23.92 -2.20 -18.11
C GLN A 304 24.09 -2.00 -16.61
N THR A 305 24.47 -0.78 -16.21
CA THR A 305 24.31 -0.39 -14.81
C THR A 305 22.84 -0.32 -14.43
N VAL A 306 22.52 -0.56 -13.16
CA VAL A 306 21.13 -0.45 -12.67
C VAL A 306 20.56 0.94 -12.94
N GLN A 307 21.34 2.00 -12.77
CA GLN A 307 20.89 3.37 -13.03
C GLN A 307 20.49 3.57 -14.50
N GLU A 308 21.38 3.22 -15.44
CA GLU A 308 21.11 3.37 -16.88
C GLU A 308 19.90 2.55 -17.30
N PHE A 309 19.80 1.32 -16.79
CA PHE A 309 18.69 0.43 -17.10
C PHE A 309 17.36 1.00 -16.62
N LEU A 310 17.23 1.35 -15.33
CA LEU A 310 15.98 1.88 -14.77
C LEU A 310 15.55 3.18 -15.46
N GLN A 311 16.51 4.04 -15.82
CA GLN A 311 16.24 5.25 -16.61
C GLN A 311 15.75 4.92 -18.02
N SER A 312 16.30 3.88 -18.66
CA SER A 312 15.92 3.51 -20.04
C SER A 312 14.50 2.97 -20.16
N ILE A 313 13.96 2.42 -19.08
CA ILE A 313 12.59 1.90 -19.00
C ILE A 313 11.65 2.83 -18.22
N GLU A 314 12.12 4.05 -17.91
CA GLU A 314 11.37 5.06 -17.14
C GLU A 314 10.84 4.55 -15.78
N MET A 315 11.51 3.54 -15.19
CA MET A 315 11.08 2.94 -13.92
C MET A 315 11.42 3.87 -12.75
N PRO A 316 10.42 4.35 -11.99
CA PRO A 316 10.67 5.17 -10.82
C PRO A 316 11.40 4.39 -9.74
N TYR A 317 12.38 5.02 -9.10
CA TYR A 317 13.07 4.49 -7.92
C TYR A 317 13.42 5.63 -6.96
N SER A 318 13.72 5.27 -5.72
CA SER A 318 14.22 6.22 -4.72
C SER A 318 15.52 5.77 -4.08
N MET A 319 16.17 6.71 -3.40
CA MET A 319 17.42 6.48 -2.69
C MET A 319 17.14 6.01 -1.25
N ARG A 320 17.96 5.08 -0.76
CA ARG A 320 17.92 4.66 0.65
C ARG A 320 18.56 5.67 1.60
#